data_AF-A0A142FHB9-F1
#
_entry.id   AF-A0A142FHB9-F1
#
_cell.length_a   1.000
_cell.length_b   1.000
_cell.length_c   1.000
_cell.angle_alpha   90.00
_cell.angle_beta   90.00
_cell.angle_gamma   90.00
#
_symmetry.space_group_name_H-M   'P 1'
#
loop_
_entity.id
_entity.type
_entity.pdbx_description
1 polymer ?
#
loop_
_entity_poly.entity_id
_entity_poly.type
_entity_poly.pdbx_seq_one_letter_code
_entity_poly.pdbx_strand_id
1 'polypeptide(L)'
;KIFGSLAFLPETFAGDPSTNTPPLDPKLLRIFESLEELTGFLYIAAWPPDMKDLGVFQNLRVIRGRVLHNGAYSLTLRELAVQALGLRALQEISSGMVLVHHNPQLCFLQKVPWHSIFRNPRQRLFQTHNKPPEQCESEGLVCFHLCAQGHCWGP
;
A
#
# COMPACT_ATOMS: atom_id res chain seq x y z
N LYS A 1 10.37 1.95 -13.47
CA LYS A 1 10.20 0.47 -13.29
C LYS A 1 11.31 -0.06 -12.40
N ILE A 2 11.00 -0.99 -11.48
CA ILE A 2 11.97 -1.65 -10.60
C ILE A 2 11.94 -3.17 -10.82
N PHE A 3 13.12 -3.76 -11.03
CA PHE A 3 13.33 -5.20 -11.13
C PHE A 3 13.69 -5.77 -9.75
N GLY A 4 12.71 -5.89 -8.87
CA GLY A 4 12.92 -6.34 -7.50
C GLY A 4 11.71 -6.07 -6.63
N SER A 5 11.94 -6.04 -5.33
CA SER A 5 10.95 -5.73 -4.31
C SER A 5 11.32 -4.44 -3.58
N LEU A 6 10.34 -3.82 -2.93
CA LEU A 6 10.55 -2.70 -2.02
C LEU A 6 10.05 -3.10 -0.63
N ALA A 7 10.86 -2.83 0.38
CA ALA A 7 10.53 -3.08 1.77
C ALA A 7 10.86 -1.84 2.61
N PHE A 8 9.88 -1.35 3.38
CA PHE A 8 10.02 -0.22 4.28
C PHE A 8 9.77 -0.70 5.71
N LEU A 9 10.81 -0.63 6.53
CA LEU A 9 10.83 -1.14 7.89
C LEU A 9 11.06 0.02 8.88
N PRO A 10 10.84 -0.17 10.20
CA PRO A 10 11.16 0.86 11.18
C PRO A 10 12.60 1.40 11.05
N GLU A 11 13.57 0.53 10.76
CA GLU A 11 14.97 0.88 10.58
C GLU A 11 15.19 1.78 9.36
N THR A 12 14.31 1.70 8.34
CA THR A 12 14.36 2.62 7.18
C THR A 12 14.27 4.07 7.61
N PHE A 13 13.44 4.37 8.61
CA PHE A 13 13.20 5.74 9.08
C PHE A 13 13.90 6.08 10.39
N ALA A 14 14.35 5.07 11.16
CA ALA A 14 15.16 5.27 12.36
C ALA A 14 16.67 5.32 12.09
N GLY A 15 17.10 4.82 10.93
CA GLY A 15 18.51 4.57 10.64
C GLY A 15 19.03 3.34 11.39
N ASP A 16 20.28 2.98 11.11
CA ASP A 16 20.97 1.87 11.74
C ASP A 16 22.40 2.28 12.11
N PRO A 17 22.69 2.53 13.40
CA PRO A 17 24.02 2.87 13.87
C PRO A 17 25.06 1.78 13.63
N SER A 18 24.66 0.50 13.57
CA SER A 18 25.59 -0.63 13.42
C SER A 18 26.23 -0.67 12.04
N THR A 19 25.50 -0.20 11.02
CA THR A 19 25.96 -0.09 9.63
C THR A 19 26.32 1.34 9.24
N ASN A 20 26.28 2.29 10.19
CA ASN A 20 26.44 3.72 9.95
C ASN A 20 25.48 4.26 8.88
N THR A 21 24.26 3.71 8.85
CA THR A 21 23.21 4.11 7.90
C THR A 21 22.34 5.18 8.55
N PRO A 22 22.29 6.41 8.02
CA PRO A 22 21.42 7.44 8.59
C PRO A 22 19.93 7.15 8.32
N PRO A 23 19.01 7.72 9.12
CA PRO A 23 17.59 7.74 8.81
C PRO A 23 17.30 8.21 7.38
N LEU A 24 16.36 7.56 6.69
CA LEU A 24 15.88 8.05 5.41
C LEU A 24 15.10 9.37 5.59
N ASP A 25 15.50 10.42 4.88
CA ASP A 25 14.68 11.64 4.77
C ASP A 25 13.37 11.31 4.00
N PRO A 26 12.18 11.51 4.60
CA PRO A 26 10.89 11.25 3.96
C PRO A 26 10.73 11.91 2.58
N LYS A 27 11.39 13.05 2.33
CA LYS A 27 11.35 13.74 1.03
C LYS A 27 11.93 12.90 -0.10
N LEU A 28 12.87 12.00 0.21
CA LEU A 28 13.51 11.13 -0.78
C LEU A 28 12.54 10.05 -1.31
N LEU A 29 11.45 9.75 -0.59
CA LEU A 29 10.41 8.83 -1.07
C LEU A 29 9.76 9.30 -2.39
N ARG A 30 9.84 10.59 -2.71
CA ARG A 30 9.35 11.14 -4.00
C ARG A 30 10.03 10.53 -5.22
N ILE A 31 11.19 9.91 -5.06
CA ILE A 31 11.85 9.17 -6.15
C ILE A 31 10.93 8.07 -6.74
N PHE A 32 9.99 7.55 -5.94
CA PHE A 32 9.02 6.55 -6.37
C PHE A 32 7.82 7.11 -7.13
N GLU A 33 7.67 8.44 -7.24
CA GLU A 33 6.55 9.03 -8.00
C GLU A 33 6.58 8.63 -9.49
N SER A 34 7.76 8.32 -10.04
CA SER A 34 7.90 7.81 -11.42
C SER A 34 7.75 6.29 -11.55
N LEU A 35 7.55 5.57 -10.44
CA LEU A 35 7.50 4.12 -10.42
C LEU A 35 6.16 3.62 -10.98
N GLU A 36 6.18 3.05 -12.17
CA GLU A 36 4.97 2.44 -12.77
C GLU A 36 4.85 0.93 -12.57
N GLU A 37 5.96 0.22 -12.36
CA GLU A 37 5.96 -1.24 -12.32
C GLU A 37 7.00 -1.74 -11.31
N LEU A 38 6.56 -2.69 -10.48
CA LEU A 38 7.37 -3.43 -9.52
C LEU A 38 7.27 -4.93 -9.82
N THR A 39 8.39 -5.60 -10.09
CA THR A 39 8.36 -7.01 -10.49
C THR A 39 8.22 -7.99 -9.32
N GLY A 40 8.66 -7.60 -8.13
CA GLY A 40 8.58 -8.37 -6.89
C GLY A 40 7.36 -8.00 -6.05
N PHE A 41 7.60 -7.75 -4.77
CA PHE A 41 6.59 -7.37 -3.78
C PHE A 41 6.82 -5.95 -3.22
N LEU A 42 5.77 -5.35 -2.69
CA LEU A 42 5.82 -4.14 -1.87
C LEU A 42 5.45 -4.50 -0.42
N TYR A 43 6.37 -4.26 0.52
CA TYR A 43 6.18 -4.50 1.95
C TYR A 43 6.39 -3.20 2.72
N ILE A 44 5.41 -2.79 3.52
CA ILE A 44 5.49 -1.56 4.32
C ILE A 44 5.05 -1.89 5.76
N ALA A 45 6.01 -1.84 6.68
CA ALA A 45 5.81 -2.00 8.12
C ALA A 45 6.15 -0.73 8.92
N ALA A 46 6.60 0.32 8.23
CA ALA A 46 6.74 1.67 8.79
C ALA A 46 6.50 2.69 7.68
N TRP A 47 5.99 3.85 8.05
CA TRP A 47 5.78 4.97 7.13
C TRP A 47 5.91 6.31 7.87
N PRO A 48 6.34 7.40 7.21
CA PRO A 48 6.45 8.69 7.88
C PRO A 48 5.08 9.16 8.44
N PRO A 49 5.03 9.64 9.69
CA PRO A 49 3.76 9.98 10.37
C PRO A 49 2.99 11.13 9.72
N ASP A 50 3.71 12.02 9.03
CA ASP A 50 3.14 13.18 8.33
C ASP A 50 2.49 12.80 6.98
N MET A 51 2.77 11.60 6.48
CA MET A 51 2.21 11.10 5.22
C MET A 51 0.94 10.28 5.48
N LYS A 52 -0.20 10.80 5.05
CA LYS A 52 -1.52 10.19 5.28
C LYS A 52 -1.88 9.06 4.32
N ASP A 53 -1.09 8.84 3.28
CA ASP A 53 -1.27 7.76 2.32
C ASP A 53 0.08 7.32 1.71
N LEU A 54 0.00 6.38 0.77
CA LEU A 54 1.15 5.91 -0.02
C LEU A 54 1.24 6.62 -1.38
N GLY A 55 0.83 7.89 -1.45
CA GLY A 55 0.73 8.68 -2.69
C GLY A 55 2.05 8.85 -3.45
N VAL A 56 3.20 8.58 -2.84
CA VAL A 56 4.47 8.46 -3.57
C VAL A 56 4.46 7.35 -4.61
N PHE A 57 3.58 6.34 -4.46
CA PHE A 57 3.34 5.29 -5.44
C PHE A 57 2.09 5.56 -6.30
N GLN A 58 1.63 6.81 -6.40
CA GLN A 58 0.43 7.19 -7.16
C GLN A 58 0.43 6.74 -8.63
N ASN A 59 1.61 6.56 -9.23
CA ASN A 59 1.79 6.11 -10.60
C ASN A 59 2.08 4.60 -10.71
N LEU A 60 2.13 3.85 -9.61
CA LEU A 60 2.36 2.41 -9.64
C LEU A 60 1.15 1.70 -10.26
N ARG A 61 1.36 1.09 -11.42
CA ARG A 61 0.31 0.43 -12.21
C ARG A 61 0.25 -1.06 -11.99
N VAL A 62 1.42 -1.69 -11.82
CA VAL A 62 1.55 -3.15 -11.79
C VAL A 62 2.50 -3.60 -10.68
N ILE A 63 2.02 -4.52 -9.84
CA ILE A 63 2.85 -5.34 -8.95
C ILE A 63 2.82 -6.77 -9.50
N ARG A 64 3.94 -7.29 -10.01
CA ARG A 64 3.93 -8.60 -10.68
C ARG A 64 3.93 -9.77 -9.71
N GLY A 65 4.54 -9.64 -8.53
CA GLY A 65 4.63 -10.75 -7.58
C GLY A 65 5.44 -11.94 -8.11
N ARG A 66 6.51 -11.71 -8.88
CA ARG A 66 7.46 -12.78 -9.27
C ARG A 66 8.28 -13.29 -8.09
N VAL A 67 8.46 -12.43 -7.10
CA VAL A 67 8.99 -12.72 -5.77
C VAL A 67 7.94 -12.31 -4.76
N LEU A 68 7.70 -13.14 -3.75
CA LEU A 68 6.66 -12.94 -2.75
C LEU A 68 7.28 -12.86 -1.36
N HIS A 69 6.87 -11.88 -0.56
CA HIS A 69 7.22 -11.80 0.86
C HIS A 69 6.65 -13.02 1.60
N ASN A 70 7.49 -13.69 2.38
CA ASN A 70 7.21 -14.99 3.02
C ASN A 70 6.64 -16.05 2.06
N GLY A 71 6.98 -15.97 0.76
CA GLY A 71 6.51 -16.90 -0.26
C GLY A 71 5.03 -16.78 -0.63
N ALA A 72 4.29 -15.80 -0.07
CA ALA A 72 2.84 -15.71 -0.25
C ALA A 72 2.33 -14.32 -0.68
N TYR A 73 2.96 -13.23 -0.24
CA TYR A 73 2.39 -11.89 -0.37
C TYR A 73 3.14 -11.02 -1.38
N SER A 74 2.41 -10.35 -2.27
CA SER A 74 2.96 -9.37 -3.23
C SER A 74 2.73 -7.92 -2.77
N LEU A 75 1.76 -7.70 -1.88
CA LEU A 75 1.55 -6.42 -1.20
C LEU A 75 1.29 -6.69 0.28
N THR A 76 2.02 -6.01 1.16
CA THR A 76 1.81 -6.08 2.60
C THR A 76 1.89 -4.69 3.21
N LEU A 77 0.86 -4.29 3.95
CA LEU A 77 0.80 -3.05 4.71
C LEU A 77 0.45 -3.37 6.17
N ARG A 78 1.34 -3.03 7.10
CA ARG A 78 1.10 -3.29 8.52
C ARG A 78 1.56 -2.15 9.42
N GLU A 79 0.83 -1.96 10.52
CA GLU A 79 1.22 -1.05 11.61
C GLU A 79 1.44 0.40 11.14
N LEU A 80 0.65 0.82 10.14
CA LEU A 80 0.75 2.16 9.57
C LEU A 80 -0.33 3.08 10.13
N ALA A 81 0.00 4.37 10.24
CA ALA A 81 -0.92 5.44 10.62
C ALA A 81 -1.54 6.17 9.40
N VAL A 82 -1.54 5.52 8.22
CA VAL A 82 -2.14 6.06 7.00
C VAL A 82 -3.66 5.98 7.04
N GLN A 83 -4.31 6.93 6.39
CA GLN A 83 -5.76 7.03 6.28
C GLN A 83 -6.30 6.44 4.98
N ALA A 84 -5.47 6.39 3.93
CA ALA A 84 -5.83 5.83 2.63
C ALA A 84 -4.64 5.12 1.99
N LEU A 85 -4.90 4.30 0.95
CA LEU A 85 -3.83 3.65 0.20
C LEU A 85 -3.14 4.63 -0.77
N GLY A 86 -3.89 5.46 -1.48
CA GLY A 86 -3.33 6.42 -2.45
C GLY A 86 -2.74 5.79 -3.72
N LEU A 87 -2.88 4.48 -3.93
CA LEU A 87 -2.35 3.73 -5.09
C LEU A 87 -3.24 3.89 -6.34
N ARG A 88 -3.55 5.12 -6.72
CA ARG A 88 -4.62 5.45 -7.68
C ARG A 88 -4.45 4.88 -9.09
N ALA A 89 -3.22 4.64 -9.54
CA ALA A 89 -2.96 4.04 -10.85
C ALA A 89 -2.88 2.50 -10.83
N LEU A 90 -2.98 1.87 -9.66
CA LEU A 90 -2.81 0.43 -9.53
C LEU A 90 -3.97 -0.30 -10.20
N GLN A 91 -3.65 -1.01 -11.26
CA GLN A 91 -4.61 -1.70 -12.13
C GLN A 91 -4.36 -3.21 -12.18
N GLU A 92 -3.23 -3.68 -11.64
CA GLU A 92 -2.88 -5.10 -11.66
C GLU A 92 -1.97 -5.53 -10.51
N ILE A 93 -2.35 -6.63 -9.86
CA ILE A 93 -1.47 -7.46 -9.02
C ILE A 93 -1.45 -8.86 -9.65
N SER A 94 -0.38 -9.18 -10.39
CA SER A 94 -0.36 -10.36 -11.26
C SER A 94 -0.29 -11.68 -10.50
N SER A 95 0.32 -11.69 -9.31
CA SER A 95 0.45 -12.86 -8.45
C SER A 95 0.62 -12.44 -6.99
N GLY A 96 0.46 -13.40 -6.07
CA GLY A 96 0.58 -13.18 -4.63
C GLY A 96 -0.69 -12.64 -3.98
N MET A 97 -0.82 -12.94 -2.69
CA MET A 97 -1.89 -12.43 -1.83
C MET A 97 -1.59 -11.00 -1.39
N VAL A 98 -2.63 -10.30 -0.92
CA VAL A 98 -2.50 -8.98 -0.30
C VAL A 98 -2.78 -9.11 1.19
N LEU A 99 -1.92 -8.53 2.03
CA LEU A 99 -2.09 -8.48 3.48
C LEU A 99 -2.15 -7.04 3.96
N VAL A 100 -3.24 -6.64 4.61
CA VAL A 100 -3.40 -5.29 5.18
C VAL A 100 -3.89 -5.43 6.61
N HIS A 101 -3.02 -5.24 7.60
CA HIS A 101 -3.41 -5.46 8.99
C HIS A 101 -2.90 -4.41 9.97
N HIS A 102 -3.62 -4.19 11.07
CA HIS A 102 -3.19 -3.27 12.13
C HIS A 102 -2.93 -1.83 11.63
N ASN A 103 -3.79 -1.31 10.76
CA ASN A 103 -3.74 0.09 10.31
C ASN A 103 -5.00 0.81 10.82
N PRO A 104 -5.00 1.29 12.08
CA PRO A 104 -6.22 1.70 12.79
C PRO A 104 -6.89 2.96 12.21
N GLN A 105 -6.19 3.72 11.38
CA GLN A 105 -6.74 4.91 10.71
C GLN A 105 -7.11 4.66 9.24
N LEU A 106 -6.78 3.48 8.69
CA LEU A 106 -6.94 3.19 7.27
C LEU A 106 -8.41 2.98 6.90
N CYS A 107 -8.92 3.86 6.06
CA CYS A 107 -10.22 3.79 5.41
C CYS A 107 -10.10 3.37 3.93
N PHE A 108 -11.24 3.31 3.24
CA PHE A 108 -11.36 3.04 1.79
C PHE A 108 -10.97 1.63 1.33
N LEU A 109 -10.48 0.76 2.21
CA LEU A 109 -9.98 -0.57 1.84
C LEU A 109 -11.05 -1.44 1.14
N GLN A 110 -12.33 -1.32 1.52
CA GLN A 110 -13.45 -2.02 0.86
C GLN A 110 -13.90 -1.37 -0.46
N LYS A 111 -13.50 -0.12 -0.71
CA LYS A 111 -13.85 0.62 -1.93
C LYS A 111 -12.85 0.36 -3.06
N VAL A 112 -11.72 -0.29 -2.77
CA VAL A 112 -10.75 -0.71 -3.77
C VAL A 112 -11.28 -1.93 -4.55
N PRO A 113 -11.24 -1.93 -5.90
CA PRO A 113 -11.78 -3.01 -6.72
C PRO A 113 -10.82 -4.21 -6.80
N TRP A 114 -10.55 -4.86 -5.67
CA TRP A 114 -9.56 -5.95 -5.55
C TRP A 114 -9.75 -7.07 -6.57
N HIS A 115 -11.00 -7.48 -6.81
CA HIS A 115 -11.32 -8.55 -7.76
C HIS A 115 -10.96 -8.18 -9.20
N SER A 116 -11.04 -6.90 -9.56
CA SER A 116 -10.73 -6.41 -10.91
C SER A 116 -9.22 -6.33 -11.18
N ILE A 117 -8.41 -6.18 -10.12
CA ILE A 117 -6.95 -6.02 -10.24
C ILE A 117 -6.18 -7.33 -9.99
N PHE A 118 -6.81 -8.35 -9.40
CA PHE A 118 -6.23 -9.69 -9.32
C PHE A 118 -6.31 -10.43 -10.67
N ARG A 119 -5.30 -11.27 -10.94
CA ARG A 119 -5.19 -12.05 -12.19
C ARG A 119 -5.31 -13.54 -11.99
N ASN A 120 -5.33 -14.01 -10.74
CA ASN A 120 -5.49 -15.42 -10.38
C ASN A 120 -6.66 -15.58 -9.40
N PRO A 121 -7.62 -16.51 -9.65
CA PRO A 121 -8.77 -16.76 -8.78
C PRO A 121 -8.43 -17.13 -7.33
N ARG A 122 -7.20 -17.59 -7.08
CA ARG A 122 -6.72 -17.92 -5.73
C ARG A 122 -6.28 -16.69 -4.94
N GLN A 123 -6.05 -15.54 -5.59
CA GLN A 123 -5.62 -14.32 -4.89
C GLN A 123 -6.73 -13.80 -3.98
N ARG A 124 -6.35 -13.37 -2.78
CA ARG A 124 -7.23 -12.83 -1.76
C ARG A 124 -6.57 -11.63 -1.06
N LEU A 125 -7.43 -10.72 -0.59
CA LEU A 125 -7.08 -9.73 0.41
C LEU A 125 -7.32 -10.34 1.80
N PHE A 126 -6.28 -10.41 2.61
CA PHE A 126 -6.36 -10.69 4.03
C PHE A 126 -6.28 -9.37 4.79
N GLN A 127 -7.33 -9.08 5.57
CA GLN A 127 -7.44 -7.82 6.30
C GLN A 127 -7.95 -8.04 7.71
N THR A 128 -7.26 -7.45 8.71
CA THR A 128 -7.64 -7.52 10.13
C THR A 128 -7.17 -6.27 10.87
N HIS A 129 -7.88 -5.84 11.92
CA HIS A 129 -7.47 -4.69 12.76
C HIS A 129 -7.18 -3.38 11.98
N ASN A 130 -7.94 -3.13 10.90
CA ASN A 130 -7.98 -1.81 10.26
C ASN A 130 -9.24 -1.06 10.73
N LYS A 131 -9.39 0.20 10.34
CA LYS A 131 -10.57 0.99 10.74
C LYS A 131 -11.86 0.36 10.19
N PRO A 132 -12.90 0.16 11.02
CA PRO A 132 -14.19 -0.36 10.55
C PRO A 132 -14.82 0.58 9.50
N PRO A 133 -15.41 0.05 8.41
CA PRO A 133 -16.04 0.86 7.37
C PRO A 133 -17.10 1.82 7.91
N GLU A 134 -17.88 1.40 8.91
CA GLU A 134 -18.96 2.20 9.50
C GLU A 134 -18.41 3.45 10.22
N GLN A 135 -17.24 3.32 10.86
CA GLN A 135 -16.57 4.45 11.50
C GLN A 135 -16.04 5.42 10.43
N CYS A 136 -15.43 4.90 9.36
CA CYS A 136 -15.01 5.74 8.23
C CYS A 136 -16.18 6.54 7.64
N GLU A 137 -17.33 5.89 7.44
CA GLU A 137 -18.53 6.54 6.90
C GLU A 137 -19.09 7.60 7.86
N SER A 138 -19.10 7.34 9.17
CA SER A 138 -19.54 8.32 10.18
C SER A 138 -18.66 9.58 10.25
N GLU A 139 -17.40 9.47 9.84
CA GLU A 139 -16.44 10.58 9.76
C GLU A 139 -16.45 11.28 8.39
N GLY A 140 -17.35 10.87 7.48
CA GLY A 140 -17.42 11.41 6.12
C GLY A 140 -16.28 10.95 5.21
N LEU A 141 -15.54 9.90 5.59
CA LEU A 141 -14.45 9.32 4.81
C LEU A 141 -15.01 8.31 3.79
N VAL A 142 -15.67 8.85 2.78
CA VAL A 142 -16.30 8.13 1.67
C VAL A 142 -15.69 8.54 0.34
N CYS A 143 -15.80 7.69 -0.68
CA CYS A 143 -15.35 8.07 -2.01
C CYS A 143 -16.12 9.30 -2.50
N PHE A 144 -15.44 10.16 -3.26
CA PHE A 144 -16.09 11.26 -3.94
C PHE A 144 -17.27 10.79 -4.82
N HIS A 145 -18.35 11.58 -4.89
CA HIS A 145 -19.60 11.17 -5.55
C HIS A 145 -19.48 10.94 -7.07
N LEU A 146 -18.40 11.44 -7.70
CA LEU A 146 -18.10 11.17 -9.12
C LEU A 146 -17.29 9.87 -9.34
N CYS A 147 -16.86 9.18 -8.28
CA CYS A 147 -16.15 7.91 -8.40
C CYS A 147 -17.05 6.85 -9.03
N ALA A 148 -16.63 6.32 -10.18
CA ALA A 148 -17.35 5.26 -10.87
C ALA A 148 -17.55 4.04 -9.95
N GLN A 149 -18.79 3.58 -9.83
CA GLN A 149 -19.18 2.42 -9.01
C GLN A 149 -18.81 2.57 -7.52
N GLY A 150 -18.54 3.80 -7.05
CA GLY A 150 -18.09 4.04 -5.67
C GLY A 150 -16.70 3.46 -5.37
N HIS A 151 -15.87 3.22 -6.39
CA HIS A 151 -14.51 2.73 -6.21
C HIS A 151 -13.51 3.88 -6.09
N CYS A 152 -12.66 3.81 -5.08
CA CYS A 152 -11.60 4.80 -4.86
C CYS A 152 -10.44 4.22 -4.04
N TRP A 153 -9.31 4.92 -4.06
CA TRP A 153 -8.09 4.57 -3.31
C TRP A 153 -7.85 5.50 -2.10
N GLY A 154 -8.80 6.39 -1.83
CA GLY A 154 -8.77 7.51 -0.91
C GLY A 154 -9.97 8.43 -1.14
N PRO A 155 -10.06 9.55 -0.41
CA PRO A 155 -11.16 10.51 -0.56
C PRO A 155 -11.25 11.07 -1.99
#